data_AF-A5DIC7-F1
#
_entry.id   AF-A5DIC7-F1
#
_cell.length_a   1.000
_cell.length_b   1.000
_cell.length_c   1.000
_cell.angle_alpha   90.00
_cell.angle_beta   90.00
_cell.angle_gamma   90.00
#
_symmetry.space_group_name_H-M   'P 1'
#
loop_
_entity.id
_entity.type
_entity.pdbx_description
1 polymer ?
#
loop_
_entity_poly.entity_id
_entity_poly.type
_entity_poly.pdbx_seq_one_letter_code
_entity_poly.pdbx_strand_id
1 'polypeptide(L)'
;MSRRNEIKQKQAIQAQIQLAFSNSEKKAASWLAPSTKNTESNSSYLDLPIVPPGAGLSSLEDSPGNIRDFIESDTTKPDKWRPSKPHQQTKAMAALTNKMRSEKRDKIHKRLSTKPAKPVKREDSDSESDEDRKIRSSRSVKKSNKSKRPF
;
A
#
# COMPACT_ATOMS: atom_id res chain seq x y z
N MET A 1 31.19 -12.41 -60.53
CA MET A 1 31.48 -11.12 -59.89
C MET A 1 32.89 -11.18 -59.30
N SER A 2 33.68 -10.10 -59.36
CA SER A 2 35.04 -10.09 -58.78
C SER A 2 35.00 -10.01 -57.25
N ARG A 3 35.86 -10.77 -56.56
CA ARG A 3 36.00 -10.79 -55.09
C ARG A 3 36.15 -9.37 -54.50
N ARG A 4 36.80 -8.46 -55.23
CA ARG A 4 36.96 -7.05 -54.84
C ARG A 4 35.63 -6.30 -54.77
N ASN A 5 34.72 -6.59 -55.69
CA ASN A 5 33.40 -5.95 -55.72
C ASN A 5 32.53 -6.48 -54.58
N GLU A 6 32.63 -7.77 -54.26
CA GLU A 6 31.93 -8.37 -53.13
C GLU A 6 32.41 -7.78 -51.79
N ILE A 7 33.72 -7.63 -51.60
CA ILE A 7 34.29 -7.00 -50.39
C ILE A 7 33.77 -5.56 -50.26
N LYS A 8 33.76 -4.79 -51.36
CA LYS A 8 33.25 -3.42 -51.37
C LYS A 8 31.76 -3.36 -50.99
N GLN A 9 30.95 -4.28 -51.51
CA GLN A 9 29.53 -4.38 -51.15
C GLN A 9 29.34 -4.74 -49.67
N LYS A 10 30.09 -5.72 -49.16
CA LYS A 10 30.04 -6.12 -47.75
C LYS A 10 30.41 -4.97 -46.82
N GLN A 11 31.45 -4.22 -47.15
CA GLN A 11 31.87 -3.04 -46.39
C GLN A 11 30.82 -1.93 -46.42
N ALA A 12 30.20 -1.68 -47.58
CA ALA A 12 29.13 -0.69 -47.69
C ALA A 12 27.92 -1.05 -46.82
N ILE A 13 27.53 -2.33 -46.80
CA ILE A 13 26.43 -2.82 -45.96
C ILE A 13 26.77 -2.68 -44.47
N GLN A 14 27.99 -3.03 -44.07
CA GLN A 14 28.44 -2.87 -42.69
C GLN A 14 28.38 -1.41 -42.23
N ALA A 15 28.85 -0.48 -43.07
CA ALA A 15 28.79 0.95 -42.78
C ALA A 15 27.34 1.46 -42.69
N GLN A 16 26.45 0.99 -43.57
CA GLN A 16 25.04 1.37 -43.55
C GLN A 16 24.33 0.87 -42.29
N ILE A 17 24.62 -0.36 -41.86
CA ILE A 17 24.08 -0.93 -40.62
C ILE A 17 24.56 -0.12 -39.41
N GLN A 18 25.86 0.18 -39.34
CA GLN A 18 26.42 0.99 -38.26
C GLN A 18 25.80 2.40 -38.21
N LEU A 19 25.60 3.03 -39.37
CA LEU A 19 24.90 4.31 -39.47
C LEU A 19 23.47 4.23 -38.93
N ALA A 20 22.72 3.19 -39.33
CA ALA A 20 21.34 2.98 -38.88
C ALA A 20 21.25 2.82 -37.36
N PHE A 21 22.16 2.04 -36.76
CA PHE A 21 22.25 1.91 -35.29
C PHE A 21 22.53 3.25 -34.62
N SER A 22 23.53 4.00 -35.09
CA SER A 22 23.87 5.32 -34.50
C SER A 22 22.69 6.32 -34.56
N ASN A 23 21.88 6.26 -35.62
CA ASN A 23 20.69 7.09 -35.75
C ASN A 23 19.57 6.65 -34.80
N SER A 24 19.37 5.35 -34.63
CA SER A 24 18.40 4.80 -33.67
C SER A 24 18.79 5.14 -32.23
N GLU A 25 20.08 5.08 -31.89
CA GLU A 25 20.60 5.44 -30.56
C GLU A 25 20.38 6.92 -30.27
N LYS A 26 20.68 7.82 -31.23
CA LYS A 26 20.39 9.26 -31.07
C LYS A 26 18.90 9.53 -30.85
N LYS A 27 18.03 8.80 -31.56
CA LYS A 27 16.58 8.92 -31.39
C LYS A 27 16.12 8.40 -30.02
N ALA A 28 16.63 7.25 -29.59
CA ALA A 28 16.34 6.72 -28.25
C ALA A 28 16.87 7.65 -27.15
N ALA A 29 18.06 8.21 -27.33
CA ALA A 29 18.64 9.20 -26.43
C ALA A 29 17.79 10.48 -26.37
N SER A 30 17.11 10.86 -27.45
CA SER A 30 16.16 11.99 -27.43
C SER A 30 14.88 11.72 -26.63
N TRP A 31 14.51 10.45 -26.46
CA TRP A 31 13.40 10.05 -25.57
C TRP A 31 13.80 10.11 -24.10
N LEU A 32 15.09 9.96 -23.81
CA LEU A 32 15.63 10.19 -22.49
C LEU A 32 15.76 11.71 -22.32
N ALA A 33 14.82 12.33 -21.61
CA ALA A 33 14.92 13.75 -21.27
C ALA A 33 16.32 14.03 -20.68
N PRO A 34 17.03 15.08 -21.14
CA PRO A 34 18.33 15.42 -20.57
C PRO A 34 18.16 15.63 -19.07
N SER A 35 18.88 14.83 -18.27
CA SER A 35 18.90 14.85 -16.81
C SER A 35 19.55 16.11 -16.23
N THR A 36 19.38 17.26 -16.88
CA THR A 36 20.00 18.54 -16.53
C THR A 36 19.00 19.70 -16.46
N LYS A 37 17.68 19.41 -16.50
CA LYS A 37 16.61 20.41 -16.28
C LYS A 37 15.63 20.04 -15.15
N ASN A 38 16.05 19.25 -14.15
CA ASN A 38 15.16 18.78 -13.09
C ASN A 38 15.74 18.99 -11.68
N THR A 39 16.15 20.20 -11.35
CA THR A 39 16.36 20.61 -9.94
C THR A 39 15.29 21.57 -9.41
N GLU A 40 14.45 22.15 -10.27
CA GLU A 40 13.43 23.13 -9.84
C GLU A 40 11.98 22.60 -9.94
N SER A 41 11.70 21.62 -10.81
CA SER A 41 10.35 21.05 -10.98
C SER A 41 10.00 20.02 -9.91
N ASN A 42 10.97 19.20 -9.50
CA ASN A 42 10.78 18.19 -8.46
C ASN A 42 10.60 18.79 -7.06
N SER A 43 11.17 19.96 -6.77
CA SER A 43 10.97 20.63 -5.48
C SER A 43 9.53 21.09 -5.28
N SER A 44 8.87 21.58 -6.35
CA SER A 44 7.49 22.08 -6.27
C SER A 44 6.47 21.02 -5.83
N TYR A 45 6.66 19.76 -6.26
CA TYR A 45 5.81 18.65 -5.85
C TYR A 45 6.08 18.23 -4.40
N LEU A 46 7.35 18.23 -4.00
CA LEU A 46 7.76 17.83 -2.65
C LEU A 46 7.31 18.83 -1.58
N ASP A 47 7.14 20.11 -1.93
CA ASP A 47 6.62 21.15 -1.04
C ASP A 47 5.08 21.19 -0.95
N LEU A 48 4.36 20.28 -1.60
CA LEU A 48 2.91 20.22 -1.46
C LEU A 48 2.52 19.71 -0.06
N PRO A 49 1.47 20.30 0.58
CA PRO A 49 0.96 19.84 1.86
C PRO A 49 0.20 18.52 1.72
N ILE A 50 0.34 17.64 2.71
CA ILE A 50 -0.38 16.36 2.72
C ILE A 50 -1.70 16.52 3.46
N VAL A 51 -2.78 16.02 2.85
CA VAL A 51 -4.11 16.00 3.45
C VAL A 51 -4.39 14.62 4.05
N PRO A 52 -4.64 14.50 5.37
CA PRO A 52 -5.00 13.24 6.00
C PRO A 52 -6.32 12.67 5.48
N PRO A 53 -6.50 11.34 5.46
CA PRO A 53 -7.77 10.74 5.03
C PRO A 53 -8.92 11.19 5.93
N GLY A 54 -9.98 11.72 5.32
CA GLY A 54 -11.15 12.25 6.02
C GLY A 54 -11.05 13.71 6.45
N ALA A 55 -9.93 14.40 6.18
CA ALA A 55 -9.82 15.85 6.32
C ALA A 55 -10.35 16.57 5.07
N GLY A 56 -11.02 17.71 5.28
CA GLY A 56 -11.47 18.58 4.18
C GLY A 56 -10.38 19.56 3.74
N LEU A 57 -10.57 20.17 2.57
CA LEU A 57 -9.64 21.18 2.03
C LEU A 57 -9.47 22.42 2.93
N SER A 58 -10.43 22.66 3.84
CA SER A 58 -10.34 23.72 4.86
C SER A 58 -9.22 23.50 5.88
N SER A 59 -8.70 22.28 6.00
CA SER A 59 -7.66 21.90 6.96
C SER A 59 -6.24 22.05 6.40
N LEU A 60 -6.08 22.69 5.23
CA LEU A 60 -4.79 22.79 4.54
C LEU A 60 -3.76 23.62 5.33
N GLU A 61 -4.21 24.63 6.07
CA GLU A 61 -3.36 25.43 6.97
C GLU A 61 -2.88 24.63 8.20
N ASP A 62 -3.65 23.63 8.62
CA ASP A 62 -3.32 22.72 9.72
C ASP A 62 -2.61 21.44 9.23
N SER A 63 -2.13 21.42 7.98
CA SER A 63 -1.51 20.22 7.39
C SER A 63 -0.29 19.77 8.21
N PRO A 64 -0.18 18.47 8.54
CA PRO A 64 0.85 17.95 9.44
C PRO A 64 2.26 17.91 8.80
N GLY A 65 2.40 18.28 7.52
CA GLY A 65 3.69 18.31 6.84
C GLY A 65 3.58 18.20 5.32
N ASN A 66 4.71 18.39 4.64
CA ASN A 66 4.80 18.32 3.18
C ASN A 66 5.15 16.91 2.69
N ILE A 67 4.94 16.65 1.40
CA ILE A 67 5.30 15.39 0.73
C ILE A 67 6.78 15.05 0.95
N ARG A 68 7.64 16.07 0.96
CA ARG A 68 9.06 15.95 1.27
C ARG A 68 9.30 15.32 2.64
N ASP A 69 8.72 15.90 3.67
CA ASP A 69 8.90 15.45 5.06
C ASP A 69 8.37 14.03 5.24
N PHE A 70 7.30 13.66 4.52
CA PHE A 70 6.76 12.30 4.55
C PHE A 70 7.70 11.27 3.92
N ILE A 71 8.30 11.59 2.76
CA ILE A 71 9.23 10.68 2.08
C ILE A 71 10.56 10.58 2.83
N GLU A 72 11.04 11.70 3.39
CA GLU A 72 12.28 11.78 4.15
C GLU A 72 12.14 11.33 5.61
N SER A 73 10.90 11.17 6.11
CA SER A 73 10.65 10.68 7.47
C SER A 73 11.19 9.26 7.65
N ASP A 74 12.21 9.16 8.49
CA ASP A 74 12.83 7.91 8.87
C ASP A 74 11.77 7.02 9.57
N THR A 75 11.42 5.89 8.94
CA THR A 75 10.35 4.95 9.38
C THR A 75 10.50 4.42 10.82
N THR A 76 11.63 4.72 11.46
CA THR A 76 11.97 4.37 12.84
C THR A 76 11.34 5.29 13.88
N LYS A 77 10.80 6.46 13.48
CA LYS A 77 10.09 7.38 14.37
C LYS A 77 8.63 7.45 13.96
N PRO A 78 7.68 7.02 14.81
CA PRO A 78 6.27 7.27 14.55
C PRO A 78 6.06 8.78 14.68
N ASP A 79 6.20 9.48 13.57
CA ASP A 79 5.86 10.88 13.49
C ASP A 79 4.38 11.05 13.81
N LYS A 80 4.03 12.19 14.37
CA LYS A 80 2.78 12.45 15.09
C LYS A 80 1.58 12.58 14.15
N TRP A 81 1.40 11.66 13.21
CA TRP A 81 0.17 11.34 12.48
C TRP A 81 -0.92 10.76 13.41
N ARG A 82 -0.98 11.24 14.65
CA ARG A 82 -2.16 11.09 15.47
C ARG A 82 -3.06 12.26 15.10
N PRO A 83 -4.23 12.02 14.49
CA PRO A 83 -5.20 13.08 14.34
C PRO A 83 -5.36 13.75 15.69
N SER A 84 -5.30 15.09 15.69
CA SER A 84 -5.50 15.89 16.89
C SER A 84 -6.73 15.33 17.63
N LYS A 85 -6.56 15.17 18.95
CA LYS A 85 -7.51 14.75 19.99
C LYS A 85 -8.83 14.14 19.48
N PRO A 86 -9.23 12.91 19.92
CA PRO A 86 -10.50 12.31 19.49
C PRO A 86 -11.60 13.37 19.63
N HIS A 87 -12.13 13.80 18.48
CA HIS A 87 -13.22 14.75 18.40
C HIS A 87 -14.24 14.33 19.45
N GLN A 88 -14.52 15.22 20.42
CA GLN A 88 -15.40 14.90 21.54
C GLN A 88 -16.80 14.63 20.99
N GLN A 89 -17.02 13.39 20.53
CA GLN A 89 -18.29 12.97 20.01
C GLN A 89 -19.29 13.20 21.13
N THR A 90 -20.34 13.98 20.83
CA THR A 90 -21.42 14.19 21.77
C THR A 90 -21.92 12.82 22.26
N LYS A 91 -22.36 12.73 23.51
CA LYS A 91 -22.81 11.46 24.12
C LYS A 91 -23.82 10.70 23.25
N ALA A 92 -24.64 11.45 22.51
CA ALA A 92 -25.57 10.92 21.51
C ALA A 92 -24.87 10.26 20.31
N MET A 93 -23.86 10.91 19.73
CA MET A 93 -23.06 10.34 18.63
C MET A 93 -22.28 9.09 19.08
N ALA A 94 -21.74 9.09 20.29
CA ALA A 94 -21.08 7.91 20.86
C ALA A 94 -22.06 6.74 21.04
N ALA A 95 -23.29 7.00 21.53
CA ALA A 95 -24.34 5.98 21.63
C ALA A 95 -24.76 5.44 20.26
N LEU A 96 -24.92 6.32 19.27
CA LEU A 96 -25.25 5.93 17.90
C LEU A 96 -24.18 5.04 17.28
N THR A 97 -22.89 5.42 17.38
CA THR A 97 -21.80 4.62 16.82
C THR A 97 -21.67 3.27 17.52
N ASN A 98 -21.91 3.20 18.84
CA ASN A 98 -21.95 1.95 19.56
C ASN A 98 -23.13 1.05 19.15
N LYS A 99 -24.33 1.62 18.95
CA LYS A 99 -25.50 0.91 18.42
C LYS A 99 -25.25 0.36 17.00
N MET A 100 -24.69 1.18 16.12
CA MET A 100 -24.32 0.76 14.76
C MET A 100 -23.29 -0.40 14.78
N ARG A 101 -22.35 -0.38 15.72
CA ARG A 101 -21.37 -1.46 15.89
C ARG A 101 -21.98 -2.72 16.49
N SER A 102 -22.92 -2.62 17.43
CA SER A 102 -23.61 -3.79 17.99
C SER A 102 -24.51 -4.44 16.94
N GLU A 103 -25.30 -3.67 16.20
CA GLU A 103 -26.17 -4.22 15.15
C GLU A 103 -25.39 -4.97 14.06
N LYS A 104 -24.22 -4.45 13.65
CA LYS A 104 -23.34 -5.13 12.70
C LYS A 104 -22.82 -6.44 13.28
N ARG A 105 -22.39 -6.45 14.55
CA ARG A 105 -21.92 -7.67 15.23
C ARG A 105 -23.03 -8.68 15.40
N ASP A 106 -24.23 -8.25 15.79
CA ASP A 106 -25.39 -9.13 15.98
C ASP A 106 -25.83 -9.77 14.67
N LYS A 107 -25.78 -9.04 13.55
CA LYS A 107 -26.01 -9.61 12.21
C LYS A 107 -24.98 -10.67 11.86
N ILE A 108 -23.71 -10.46 12.20
CA ILE A 108 -22.65 -11.45 11.98
C ILE A 108 -22.88 -12.67 12.88
N HIS A 109 -23.16 -12.47 14.17
CA HIS A 109 -23.42 -13.55 15.12
C HIS A 109 -24.66 -14.37 14.72
N LYS A 110 -25.75 -13.74 14.28
CA LYS A 110 -26.93 -14.45 13.76
C LYS A 110 -26.59 -15.28 12.53
N ARG A 111 -25.81 -14.74 11.59
CA ARG A 111 -25.37 -15.49 10.39
C ARG A 111 -24.46 -16.67 10.72
N LEU A 112 -23.71 -16.59 11.82
CA LEU A 112 -22.86 -17.68 12.30
C LEU A 112 -23.66 -18.71 13.12
N SER A 113 -24.71 -18.30 13.84
CA SER A 113 -25.54 -19.20 14.64
C SER A 113 -26.62 -19.93 13.83
N THR A 114 -27.06 -19.40 12.68
CA THR A 114 -28.09 -20.02 11.83
C THR A 114 -27.53 -20.96 10.76
N LYS A 115 -26.20 -21.15 10.69
CA LYS A 115 -25.61 -22.20 9.85
C LYS A 115 -25.45 -23.47 10.68
N PRO A 116 -26.13 -24.59 10.35
CA PRO A 116 -25.78 -25.86 10.96
C PRO A 116 -24.32 -26.17 10.59
N ALA A 117 -23.48 -26.37 11.60
CA ALA A 117 -22.11 -26.80 11.41
C ALA A 117 -22.12 -28.16 10.70
N LYS A 118 -21.85 -28.16 9.38
CA LYS A 118 -21.55 -29.39 8.68
C LYS A 118 -20.23 -29.92 9.25
N PRO A 119 -20.14 -31.22 9.61
CA PRO A 119 -18.88 -31.79 10.07
C PRO A 119 -17.88 -31.71 8.91
N VAL A 120 -16.80 -30.97 9.12
CA VAL A 120 -15.67 -30.91 8.19
C VAL A 120 -14.98 -32.28 8.26
N LYS A 121 -15.08 -33.07 7.19
CA LYS A 121 -14.19 -34.20 6.98
C LYS A 121 -12.77 -33.65 6.91
N ARG A 122 -11.89 -34.16 7.78
CA ARG A 122 -10.45 -33.93 7.69
C ARG A 122 -9.95 -34.74 6.50
N GLU A 123 -9.60 -34.05 5.42
CA GLU A 123 -8.70 -34.58 4.41
C GLU A 123 -7.33 -34.03 4.79
N ASP A 124 -6.41 -34.95 5.06
CA ASP A 124 -5.00 -34.65 5.30
C ASP A 124 -4.42 -34.03 4.02
N SER A 125 -3.92 -32.80 4.13
CA SER A 125 -3.12 -32.15 3.09
C SER A 125 -1.97 -31.47 3.79
N ASP A 126 -0.81 -32.09 3.62
CA ASP A 126 0.50 -31.69 4.10
C ASP A 126 0.83 -30.22 3.81
N SER A 127 1.67 -29.65 4.67
CA SER A 127 2.30 -28.31 4.59
C SER A 127 1.63 -27.16 5.35
N GLU A 128 1.54 -27.26 6.68
CA GLU A 128 1.57 -26.08 7.55
C GLU A 128 2.80 -26.17 8.47
N SER A 129 3.68 -25.17 8.34
CA SER A 129 4.89 -24.95 9.12
C SER A 129 4.62 -24.99 10.63
N ASP A 130 5.50 -25.64 11.37
CA ASP A 130 5.39 -25.97 12.81
C ASP A 130 5.32 -24.72 13.74
N GLU A 131 5.57 -23.53 13.20
CA GLU A 131 5.52 -22.25 13.91
C GLU A 131 4.09 -21.77 14.18
N ASP A 132 3.12 -22.02 13.28
CA ASP A 132 1.76 -21.49 13.42
C ASP A 132 0.90 -22.24 14.46
N ARG A 133 1.25 -23.51 14.75
CA ARG A 133 0.56 -24.31 15.77
C ARG A 133 0.82 -23.82 17.19
N LYS A 134 2.03 -23.30 17.47
CA LYS A 134 2.40 -22.76 18.79
C LYS A 134 1.66 -21.46 19.13
N ILE A 135 1.34 -20.65 18.13
CA ILE A 135 0.66 -19.36 18.31
C ILE A 135 -0.83 -19.53 18.64
N ARG A 136 -1.47 -20.59 18.12
CA ARG A 136 -2.89 -20.86 18.39
C ARG A 136 -3.12 -21.51 19.75
N SER A 137 -2.21 -22.36 20.22
CA SER A 137 -2.29 -23.03 21.52
C SER A 137 -2.14 -22.05 22.70
N SER A 138 -1.32 -21.00 22.55
CA SER A 138 -1.04 -20.03 23.63
C SER A 138 -2.15 -19.00 23.90
N ARG A 139 -3.17 -18.90 23.02
CA ARG A 139 -4.26 -17.92 23.15
C ARG A 139 -5.57 -18.47 23.76
N SER A 140 -5.67 -19.77 24.00
CA SER A 140 -6.85 -20.36 24.65
C SER A 140 -6.68 -20.44 26.17
N VAL A 141 -6.82 -19.31 26.87
CA VAL A 141 -6.90 -19.33 28.35
C VAL A 141 -8.03 -18.44 28.87
N LYS A 142 -8.88 -19.11 29.67
CA LYS A 142 -9.88 -18.65 30.67
C LYS A 142 -11.14 -17.91 30.20
N LYS A 143 -12.16 -18.72 29.95
CA LYS A 143 -13.57 -18.42 30.30
C LYS A 143 -13.68 -18.22 31.82
N SER A 144 -13.93 -17.00 32.28
CA SER A 144 -14.45 -16.76 33.63
C SER A 144 -15.96 -16.61 33.56
N ASN A 145 -16.68 -17.69 33.88
CA ASN A 145 -18.07 -17.61 34.30
C ASN A 145 -18.16 -16.68 35.51
N LYS A 146 -18.97 -15.63 35.44
CA LYS A 146 -19.43 -14.92 36.64
C LYS A 146 -20.94 -14.83 36.62
N SER A 147 -21.51 -15.76 37.38
CA SER A 147 -22.91 -15.89 37.77
C SER A 147 -23.44 -14.68 38.53
N LYS A 148 -24.75 -14.44 38.35
CA LYS A 148 -25.75 -13.87 39.29
C LYS A 148 -25.34 -12.69 40.16
N ARG A 149 -26.06 -11.58 40.04
CA ARG A 149 -26.80 -10.97 41.16
C ARG A 149 -28.09 -10.26 40.67
N PRO A 150 -29.24 -10.47 41.34
CA PRO A 150 -30.42 -9.62 41.18
C PRO A 150 -30.29 -8.40 42.10
N PHE A 151 -30.84 -7.26 41.69
CA PHE A 151 -31.59 -6.28 42.49
C PHE A 151 -32.32 -5.35 41.53
#